data_AF-A0A0C2WDU8-F1
#
_entry.id   AF-A0A0C2WDU8-F1
#
_cell.length_a   1.000
_cell.length_b   1.000
_cell.length_c   1.000
_cell.angle_alpha   90.00
_cell.angle_beta   90.00
_cell.angle_gamma   90.00
#
_symmetry.space_group_name_H-M   'P 1'
#
loop_
_entity.id
_entity.type
_entity.pdbx_description
1 polymer ?
#
loop_
_entity_poly.entity_id
_entity_poly.type
_entity_poly.pdbx_seq_one_letter_code
_entity_poly.pdbx_strand_id
1 'polypeptide(L)'
;MKTTLPTLSYKPTGFLWSEESHSSACIKERAYPRTDLGLFLPWGTFETEINDAIVTRMSAMGISSDTEYDIGSLPKEQKLVENEEGVRHQAIVQLHDLVEEVLGILGIKGRFSMPGSGNNQIVGEPDFSWLRAPTRHPKVVVEYKTKWAAPLEDLSAYFRRKAHKNVLERQSIDAVFQLYGYMTFNETKYGILNNMDYAWFFQRVGTAESEGKTLQYYGPIKFDVDSVHSPSMLKAFVGTILLAETASTWFHSSPTSAKIPPGQYLDTSRTAKPSHNHDAAIAQAHSYRSVVVAGSYQVLPLDPRLCHFNRTSVRHAPRRGCTLKAALVRGTFAGGNLDVFCKIVDLFQRRDSIDALNMEVRNYATLQNLQGIVIPRVYGYYDVWGLLRLLALEDVGTAIPEDGSISPQTRTLMKSALARIHSAGYVHGDIARRNFCKKANVVFLVDLETVAVGSPVEMEAELAQIDEL
;
A
#
# COMPACT_ATOMS: atom_id res chain seq x y z
N MET A 1 -27.29 -17.07 10.59
CA MET A 1 -26.48 -18.16 9.98
C MET A 1 -25.80 -18.79 11.15
N LYS A 2 -25.89 -20.12 11.24
CA LYS A 2 -25.39 -20.82 12.41
C LYS A 2 -24.09 -21.53 12.09
N THR A 3 -23.15 -21.55 13.04
CA THR A 3 -21.89 -22.28 12.93
C THR A 3 -21.45 -22.84 14.28
N THR A 4 -20.62 -23.88 14.25
CA THR A 4 -19.94 -24.43 15.42
C THR A 4 -18.44 -24.11 15.38
N LEU A 5 -17.84 -23.92 16.55
CA LEU A 5 -16.39 -23.71 16.71
C LEU A 5 -15.75 -25.03 17.16
N PRO A 6 -14.57 -25.45 16.67
CA PRO A 6 -13.66 -24.72 15.79
C PRO A 6 -13.89 -24.99 14.30
N THR A 7 -14.95 -25.71 13.93
CA THR A 7 -15.20 -26.17 12.55
C THR A 7 -15.47 -25.01 11.59
N LEU A 8 -16.22 -23.99 12.04
CA LEU A 8 -16.56 -22.78 11.29
C LEU A 8 -17.09 -23.08 9.87
N SER A 9 -18.14 -23.90 9.76
CA SER A 9 -18.75 -24.25 8.47
C SER A 9 -19.24 -23.00 7.73
N TYR A 10 -19.01 -22.95 6.42
CA TYR A 10 -19.29 -21.78 5.62
C TYR A 10 -19.88 -22.16 4.26
N LYS A 11 -21.14 -21.78 4.04
CA LYS A 11 -21.82 -21.94 2.75
C LYS A 11 -22.27 -20.57 2.24
N PRO A 12 -21.50 -19.92 1.36
CA PRO A 12 -21.89 -18.65 0.78
C PRO A 12 -23.10 -18.82 -0.13
N THR A 13 -23.78 -17.72 -0.46
CA THR A 13 -24.97 -17.76 -1.33
C THR A 13 -24.64 -17.95 -2.82
N GLY A 14 -23.37 -18.18 -3.17
CA GLY A 14 -22.86 -18.09 -4.53
C GLY A 14 -23.01 -16.67 -5.08
N PHE A 15 -22.49 -16.41 -6.29
CA PHE A 15 -22.73 -15.16 -7.00
C PHE A 15 -22.53 -15.37 -8.50
N LEU A 16 -23.18 -14.52 -9.30
CA LEU A 16 -23.16 -14.61 -10.76
C LEU A 16 -22.11 -13.64 -11.30
N TRP A 17 -21.27 -14.15 -12.20
CA TRP A 17 -20.35 -13.32 -12.94
C TRP A 17 -21.03 -12.87 -14.23
N SER A 18 -20.86 -11.61 -14.63
CA SER A 18 -21.32 -11.18 -15.95
C SER A 18 -20.50 -11.88 -17.03
N GLU A 19 -21.17 -12.60 -17.94
CA GLU A 19 -20.52 -13.35 -19.02
C GLU A 19 -19.84 -12.43 -20.06
N GLU A 20 -20.12 -11.12 -20.04
CA GLU A 20 -19.74 -10.21 -21.14
C GLU A 20 -18.67 -9.16 -20.80
N SER A 21 -18.15 -9.10 -19.57
CA SER A 21 -17.22 -8.03 -19.16
C SER A 21 -15.74 -8.42 -19.31
N HIS A 22 -15.33 -8.87 -20.49
CA HIS A 22 -13.89 -8.96 -20.83
C HIS A 22 -13.34 -7.55 -21.09
N SER A 23 -13.16 -6.76 -20.04
CA SER A 23 -12.29 -5.59 -20.12
C SER A 23 -10.86 -6.08 -20.32
N SER A 24 -10.44 -6.18 -21.58
CA SER A 24 -9.04 -6.34 -21.93
C SER A 24 -8.32 -5.06 -21.53
N ALA A 25 -7.85 -4.98 -20.28
CA ALA A 25 -7.02 -3.88 -19.85
C ALA A 25 -5.80 -3.80 -20.79
N CYS A 26 -5.74 -2.73 -21.57
CA CYS A 26 -4.70 -2.47 -22.57
C CYS A 26 -3.31 -2.67 -21.95
N ILE A 27 -2.57 -3.64 -22.50
CA ILE A 27 -1.30 -4.15 -21.95
C ILE A 27 -0.16 -3.31 -22.53
N LYS A 28 0.21 -2.23 -21.84
CA LYS A 28 1.62 -1.82 -21.87
C LYS A 28 2.40 -2.78 -20.99
N GLU A 29 3.56 -3.24 -21.45
CA GLU A 29 4.51 -4.05 -20.67
C GLU A 29 4.68 -3.41 -19.28
N ARG A 30 4.16 -4.11 -18.28
CA ARG A 30 4.24 -3.66 -16.90
C ARG A 30 5.61 -4.10 -16.37
N ALA A 31 6.39 -3.13 -15.90
CA ALA A 31 7.72 -3.37 -15.37
C ALA A 31 7.60 -3.75 -13.88
N TYR A 32 7.52 -5.04 -13.59
CA TYR A 32 7.20 -5.55 -12.25
C TYR A 32 8.44 -5.77 -11.37
N PRO A 33 8.26 -5.75 -10.04
CA PRO A 33 9.30 -6.14 -9.10
C PRO A 33 9.47 -7.65 -9.12
N ARG A 34 10.58 -8.12 -9.69
CA ARG A 34 11.03 -9.50 -9.48
C ARG A 34 11.73 -9.58 -8.13
N THR A 35 10.97 -9.70 -7.05
CA THR A 35 11.55 -10.11 -5.77
C THR A 35 12.03 -11.56 -5.86
N ASP A 36 12.96 -11.95 -5.00
CA ASP A 36 13.49 -13.31 -4.89
C ASP A 36 12.48 -14.27 -4.26
N LEU A 37 11.23 -14.29 -4.75
CA LEU A 37 10.26 -15.37 -4.48
C LEU A 37 10.66 -16.67 -5.20
N GLY A 38 11.96 -16.85 -5.52
CA GLY A 38 12.48 -18.04 -6.18
C GLY A 38 12.26 -19.34 -5.38
N LEU A 39 11.92 -19.20 -4.09
CA LEU A 39 11.47 -20.27 -3.21
C LEU A 39 10.07 -19.94 -2.68
N PHE A 40 9.06 -20.26 -3.47
CA PHE A 40 7.65 -20.22 -3.05
C PHE A 40 7.34 -21.54 -2.33
N LEU A 41 7.23 -21.52 -1.00
CA LEU A 41 7.20 -22.75 -0.18
C LEU A 41 5.80 -23.04 0.39
N PRO A 42 5.36 -24.32 0.46
CA PRO A 42 4.14 -24.66 1.17
C PRO A 42 4.23 -24.34 2.67
N TRP A 43 3.15 -23.80 3.23
CA TRP A 43 2.92 -23.64 4.66
C TRP A 43 2.30 -24.93 5.22
N GLY A 44 3.16 -25.93 5.45
CA GLY A 44 2.70 -27.28 5.81
C GLY A 44 1.97 -27.39 7.15
N THR A 45 2.13 -26.42 8.04
CA THR A 45 1.53 -26.38 9.39
C THR A 45 0.29 -25.48 9.47
N PHE A 46 -0.18 -24.92 8.36
CA PHE A 46 -1.27 -23.94 8.34
C PHE A 46 -2.53 -24.44 9.06
N GLU A 47 -3.03 -25.62 8.70
CA GLU A 47 -4.29 -26.16 9.24
C GLU A 47 -4.24 -26.36 10.75
N THR A 48 -3.14 -26.93 11.24
CA THR A 48 -2.91 -27.13 12.67
C THR A 48 -2.78 -25.79 13.40
N GLU A 49 -2.02 -24.84 12.85
CA GLU A 49 -1.82 -23.53 13.44
C GLU A 49 -3.14 -22.75 13.57
N ILE A 50 -3.96 -22.71 12.52
CA ILE A 50 -5.25 -22.00 12.58
C ILE A 50 -6.22 -22.69 13.54
N ASN A 51 -6.23 -24.02 13.58
CA ASN A 51 -7.09 -24.78 14.48
C ASN A 51 -6.70 -24.53 15.94
N ASP A 52 -5.40 -24.60 16.25
CA ASP A 52 -4.86 -24.36 17.58
C ASP A 52 -5.09 -22.92 18.02
N ALA A 53 -4.96 -21.94 17.12
CA ALA A 53 -5.25 -20.54 17.42
C ALA A 53 -6.73 -20.34 17.81
N ILE A 54 -7.66 -20.98 17.10
CA ILE A 54 -9.09 -20.93 17.41
C ILE A 54 -9.37 -21.62 18.74
N VAL A 55 -8.93 -22.87 18.93
CA VAL A 55 -9.18 -23.66 20.16
C VAL A 55 -8.59 -22.96 21.38
N THR A 56 -7.35 -22.48 21.30
CA THR A 56 -6.70 -21.72 22.37
C THR A 56 -7.53 -20.50 22.76
N ARG A 57 -8.05 -19.78 21.75
CA ARG A 57 -8.86 -18.59 22.00
C ARG A 57 -10.23 -18.94 22.60
N MET A 58 -10.86 -20.01 22.15
CA MET A 58 -12.10 -20.52 22.74
C MET A 58 -11.92 -20.86 24.22
N SER A 59 -10.87 -21.62 24.55
CA SER A 59 -10.55 -21.96 25.95
C SER A 59 -10.33 -20.71 26.79
N ALA A 60 -9.63 -19.70 26.27
CA ALA A 60 -9.41 -18.44 26.96
C ALA A 60 -10.71 -17.63 27.21
N MET A 61 -11.73 -17.82 26.37
CA MET A 61 -13.02 -17.15 26.46
C MET A 61 -14.08 -18.00 27.18
N GLY A 62 -13.76 -19.23 27.60
CA GLY A 62 -14.73 -20.15 28.20
C GLY A 62 -15.80 -20.66 27.22
N ILE A 63 -15.47 -20.73 25.92
CA ILE A 63 -16.38 -21.14 24.84
C ILE A 63 -16.32 -22.66 24.68
N SER A 64 -17.48 -23.31 24.66
CA SER A 64 -17.61 -24.75 24.38
C SER A 64 -17.55 -25.05 22.87
N SER A 65 -16.95 -26.17 22.49
CA SER A 65 -16.86 -26.62 21.09
C SER A 65 -18.19 -27.06 20.48
N ASP A 66 -19.15 -27.44 21.32
CA ASP A 66 -20.41 -28.03 20.84
C ASP A 66 -21.54 -27.00 20.76
N THR A 67 -21.25 -25.73 21.11
CA THR A 67 -22.23 -24.65 21.05
C THR A 67 -22.36 -24.12 19.63
N GLU A 68 -23.59 -24.03 19.17
CA GLU A 68 -23.94 -23.38 17.91
C GLU A 68 -24.14 -21.88 18.13
N TYR A 69 -23.47 -21.07 17.30
CA TYR A 69 -23.51 -19.61 17.37
C TYR A 69 -24.24 -19.04 16.15
N ASP A 70 -25.11 -18.06 16.36
CA ASP A 70 -25.64 -17.24 15.26
C ASP A 70 -24.65 -16.13 14.95
N ILE A 71 -24.12 -16.13 13.72
CA ILE A 71 -23.11 -15.19 13.24
C ILE A 71 -23.68 -14.22 12.20
N GLY A 72 -25.00 -14.01 12.20
CA GLY A 72 -25.69 -13.04 11.35
C GLY A 72 -26.28 -13.64 10.08
N SER A 73 -26.90 -12.82 9.22
CA SER A 73 -27.61 -13.28 8.02
C SER A 73 -26.80 -13.05 6.75
N LEU A 74 -26.69 -14.07 5.90
CA LEU A 74 -26.18 -13.91 4.53
C LEU A 74 -27.25 -13.26 3.62
N PRO A 75 -26.83 -12.50 2.59
CA PRO A 75 -27.75 -12.05 1.55
C PRO A 75 -28.45 -13.26 0.91
N LYS A 76 -29.76 -13.16 0.68
CA LYS A 76 -30.53 -14.22 0.01
C LYS A 76 -30.43 -14.16 -1.51
N GLU A 77 -30.02 -13.01 -2.05
CA GLU A 77 -29.97 -12.76 -3.49
C GLU A 77 -28.52 -12.78 -4.00
N GLN A 78 -28.33 -13.49 -5.11
CA GLN A 78 -27.08 -13.44 -5.86
C GLN A 78 -26.99 -12.11 -6.60
N LYS A 79 -25.90 -11.38 -6.37
CA LYS A 79 -25.60 -10.17 -7.13
C LYS A 79 -24.70 -10.49 -8.30
N LEU A 80 -24.92 -9.78 -9.40
CA LEU A 80 -24.03 -9.80 -10.56
C LEU A 80 -22.75 -9.02 -10.21
N VAL A 81 -21.59 -9.63 -10.47
CA VAL A 81 -20.29 -9.00 -10.28
C VAL A 81 -19.62 -8.76 -11.63
N GLU A 82 -19.33 -7.48 -11.92
CA GLU A 82 -18.83 -7.03 -13.23
C GLU A 82 -17.39 -6.48 -13.18
N ASN A 83 -16.90 -6.11 -12.00
CA ASN A 83 -15.60 -5.47 -11.81
C ASN A 83 -15.05 -5.72 -10.40
N GLU A 84 -13.81 -5.26 -10.15
CA GLU A 84 -13.14 -5.43 -8.85
C GLU A 84 -13.89 -4.76 -7.68
N GLU A 85 -14.57 -3.64 -7.91
CA GLU A 85 -15.37 -2.99 -6.86
C GLU A 85 -16.57 -3.85 -6.45
N GLY A 86 -17.23 -4.48 -7.43
CA GLY A 86 -18.28 -5.47 -7.17
C GLY A 86 -17.77 -6.67 -6.38
N VAL A 87 -16.55 -7.16 -6.68
CA VAL A 87 -15.89 -8.24 -5.92
C VAL A 87 -15.66 -7.80 -4.47
N ARG A 88 -15.11 -6.60 -4.26
CA ARG A 88 -14.87 -6.04 -2.91
C ARG A 88 -16.16 -5.91 -2.11
N HIS A 89 -17.22 -5.38 -2.71
CA HIS A 89 -18.52 -5.26 -2.04
C HIS A 89 -19.09 -6.63 -1.66
N GLN A 90 -18.97 -7.61 -2.55
CA GLN A 90 -19.43 -8.97 -2.28
C GLN A 90 -18.62 -9.67 -1.19
N ALA A 91 -17.31 -9.45 -1.15
CA ALA A 91 -16.43 -9.95 -0.10
C ALA A 91 -16.80 -9.43 1.29
N ILE A 92 -17.21 -8.15 1.39
CA ILE A 92 -17.66 -7.55 2.66
C ILE A 92 -18.85 -8.35 3.21
N VAL A 93 -19.92 -8.41 2.43
CA VAL A 93 -21.21 -8.94 2.88
C VAL A 93 -21.24 -10.47 3.03
N GLN A 94 -20.45 -11.19 2.23
CA GLN A 94 -20.45 -12.65 2.28
C GLN A 94 -19.39 -13.23 3.22
N LEU A 95 -18.32 -12.49 3.54
CA LEU A 95 -17.18 -13.05 4.27
C LEU A 95 -16.69 -12.15 5.40
N HIS A 96 -16.34 -10.89 5.12
CA HIS A 96 -15.70 -10.04 6.13
C HIS A 96 -16.60 -9.77 7.33
N ASP A 97 -17.89 -9.47 7.12
CA ASP A 97 -18.84 -9.22 8.21
C ASP A 97 -18.97 -10.44 9.14
N LEU A 98 -19.00 -11.66 8.56
CA LEU A 98 -19.05 -12.90 9.33
C LEU A 98 -17.74 -13.16 10.08
N VAL A 99 -16.59 -12.87 9.46
CA VAL A 99 -15.27 -12.98 10.10
C VAL A 99 -15.19 -12.02 11.29
N GLU A 100 -15.65 -10.78 11.13
CA GLU A 100 -15.72 -9.78 12.20
C GLU A 100 -16.61 -10.25 13.36
N GLU A 101 -17.78 -10.81 13.06
CA GLU A 101 -18.71 -11.33 14.08
C GLU A 101 -18.10 -12.50 14.86
N VAL A 102 -17.52 -13.49 14.16
CA VAL A 102 -16.85 -14.63 14.80
C VAL A 102 -15.68 -14.17 15.67
N LEU A 103 -14.87 -13.23 15.19
CA LEU A 103 -13.77 -12.66 15.97
C LEU A 103 -14.30 -11.89 17.20
N GLY A 104 -15.43 -11.20 17.07
CA GLY A 104 -16.15 -10.56 18.16
C GLY A 104 -16.57 -11.54 19.26
N ILE A 105 -17.15 -12.69 18.88
CA ILE A 105 -17.48 -13.81 19.80
C ILE A 105 -16.21 -14.31 20.49
N LEU A 106 -15.10 -14.42 19.75
CA LEU A 106 -13.78 -14.77 20.29
C LEU A 106 -13.10 -13.61 21.04
N GLY A 107 -13.82 -12.52 21.34
CA GLY A 107 -13.35 -11.39 22.15
C GLY A 107 -12.29 -10.52 21.47
N ILE A 108 -12.15 -10.60 20.15
CA ILE A 108 -11.27 -9.74 19.34
C ILE A 108 -12.11 -8.65 18.70
N LYS A 109 -11.83 -7.39 19.08
CA LYS A 109 -12.48 -6.21 18.49
C LYS A 109 -11.59 -5.63 17.39
N GLY A 110 -11.98 -5.84 16.14
CA GLY A 110 -11.32 -5.27 14.97
C GLY A 110 -12.28 -5.16 13.80
N ARG A 111 -11.77 -4.72 12.66
CA ARG A 111 -12.51 -4.61 11.41
C ARG A 111 -11.59 -4.66 10.20
N PHE A 112 -12.16 -4.97 9.04
CA PHE A 112 -11.54 -4.73 7.75
C PHE A 112 -11.70 -3.25 7.36
N SER A 113 -10.60 -2.64 6.92
CA SER A 113 -10.55 -1.25 6.50
C SER A 113 -10.10 -1.17 5.04
N MET A 114 -10.85 -0.41 4.24
CA MET A 114 -10.49 -0.08 2.87
C MET A 114 -9.49 1.09 2.83
N PRO A 115 -8.74 1.27 1.72
CA PRO A 115 -7.92 2.46 1.49
C PRO A 115 -8.72 3.75 1.69
N GLY A 116 -8.11 4.74 2.35
CA GLY A 116 -8.75 6.03 2.59
C GLY A 116 -9.90 6.04 3.62
N SER A 117 -10.27 4.90 4.21
CA SER A 117 -11.28 4.85 5.27
C SER A 117 -10.71 5.31 6.62
N GLY A 118 -10.83 6.60 6.89
CA GLY A 118 -10.41 7.22 8.15
C GLY A 118 -8.89 7.38 8.28
N ASN A 119 -8.43 7.64 9.50
CA ASN A 119 -7.01 7.86 9.80
C ASN A 119 -6.32 6.53 10.15
N ASN A 120 -6.15 5.67 9.14
CA ASN A 120 -5.44 4.40 9.24
C ASN A 120 -3.94 4.58 8.89
N GLN A 121 -3.08 3.72 9.44
CA GLN A 121 -1.62 3.84 9.34
C GLN A 121 -1.08 2.97 8.18
N ILE A 122 -1.79 2.95 7.06
CA ILE A 122 -1.57 2.01 5.94
C ILE A 122 -0.76 2.70 4.84
N VAL A 123 0.31 2.07 4.38
CA VAL A 123 1.11 2.54 3.24
C VAL A 123 0.69 1.79 1.98
N GLY A 124 0.46 2.54 0.89
CA GLY A 124 -0.15 2.01 -0.33
C GLY A 124 -1.66 1.87 -0.20
N GLU A 125 -2.27 1.17 -1.15
CA GLU A 125 -3.73 1.01 -1.22
C GLU A 125 -4.16 -0.45 -1.37
N PRO A 126 -3.87 -1.31 -0.37
CA PRO A 126 -4.38 -2.67 -0.40
C PRO A 126 -5.91 -2.70 -0.36
N ASP A 127 -6.57 -3.65 -1.02
CA ASP A 127 -8.04 -3.67 -1.10
C ASP A 127 -8.69 -3.67 0.29
N PHE A 128 -8.17 -4.48 1.21
CA PHE A 128 -8.51 -4.41 2.62
C PHE A 128 -7.31 -4.65 3.54
N SER A 129 -7.42 -4.16 4.76
CA SER A 129 -6.52 -4.53 5.85
C SER A 129 -7.26 -4.76 7.15
N TRP A 130 -6.86 -5.80 7.89
CA TRP A 130 -7.38 -6.05 9.24
C TRP A 130 -6.76 -5.09 10.25
N LEU A 131 -7.60 -4.35 10.97
CA LEU A 131 -7.22 -3.41 12.03
C LEU A 131 -7.88 -3.80 13.35
N ARG A 132 -7.08 -3.91 14.42
CA ARG A 132 -7.60 -4.12 15.78
C ARG A 132 -7.83 -2.81 16.50
N ALA A 133 -8.98 -2.63 17.14
CA ALA A 133 -9.19 -1.46 17.99
C ALA A 133 -8.33 -1.56 19.28
N PRO A 134 -7.69 -0.46 19.74
CA PRO A 134 -7.64 0.89 19.15
C PRO A 134 -6.45 1.10 18.19
N THR A 135 -5.64 0.06 17.94
CA THR A 135 -4.47 0.14 17.06
C THR A 135 -4.88 0.46 15.62
N ARG A 136 -4.12 1.34 14.97
CA ARG A 136 -4.40 1.77 13.59
C ARG A 136 -3.47 1.11 12.57
N HIS A 137 -2.58 0.24 13.04
CA HIS A 137 -1.62 -0.47 12.22
C HIS A 137 -2.24 -1.75 11.66
N PRO A 138 -2.11 -2.02 10.35
CA PRO A 138 -2.62 -3.23 9.71
C PRO A 138 -1.89 -4.48 10.17
N LYS A 139 -2.62 -5.55 10.53
CA LYS A 139 -1.99 -6.83 10.91
C LYS A 139 -2.05 -7.89 9.81
N VAL A 140 -3.04 -7.78 8.93
CA VAL A 140 -3.24 -8.65 7.76
C VAL A 140 -3.62 -7.76 6.58
N VAL A 141 -3.04 -8.03 5.42
CA VAL A 141 -3.41 -7.39 4.15
C VAL A 141 -4.22 -8.37 3.32
N VAL A 142 -5.28 -7.90 2.65
CA VAL A 142 -6.11 -8.73 1.77
C VAL A 142 -6.22 -8.04 0.42
N GLU A 143 -5.88 -8.78 -0.64
CA GLU A 143 -6.03 -8.38 -2.03
C GLU A 143 -7.13 -9.20 -2.71
N TYR A 144 -8.01 -8.50 -3.43
CA TYR A 144 -9.03 -9.10 -4.27
C TYR A 144 -8.70 -8.93 -5.75
N LYS A 145 -9.06 -9.94 -6.55
CA LYS A 145 -9.00 -9.89 -8.02
C LYS A 145 -10.28 -10.44 -8.61
N THR A 146 -10.59 -10.09 -9.85
CA THR A 146 -11.66 -10.78 -10.59
C THR A 146 -11.12 -12.10 -11.13
N LYS A 147 -11.98 -13.13 -11.20
CA LYS A 147 -11.56 -14.46 -11.69
C LYS A 147 -10.98 -14.45 -13.11
N TRP A 148 -11.48 -13.56 -13.97
CA TRP A 148 -11.04 -13.45 -15.36
C TRP A 148 -9.75 -12.64 -15.51
N ALA A 149 -9.39 -11.81 -14.54
CA ALA A 149 -8.14 -11.06 -14.56
C ALA A 149 -7.00 -11.83 -13.88
N ALA A 150 -7.29 -12.62 -12.84
CA ALA A 150 -6.29 -13.42 -12.15
C ALA A 150 -6.89 -14.78 -11.75
N PRO A 151 -6.73 -15.84 -12.58
CA PRO A 151 -7.07 -17.20 -12.20
C PRO A 151 -6.20 -17.66 -11.02
N LEU A 152 -6.79 -18.20 -9.97
CA LEU A 152 -6.10 -18.58 -8.74
C LEU A 152 -6.14 -20.10 -8.46
N GLU A 153 -6.39 -20.93 -9.47
CA GLU A 153 -6.55 -22.39 -9.31
C GLU A 153 -5.23 -23.08 -8.95
N ASP A 154 -4.12 -22.70 -9.60
CA ASP A 154 -2.82 -23.37 -9.41
C ASP A 154 -1.67 -22.37 -9.43
N LEU A 155 -1.75 -21.41 -8.51
CA LEU A 155 -0.73 -20.38 -8.31
C LEU A 155 0.67 -20.99 -8.13
N SER A 156 0.77 -22.12 -7.44
CA SER A 156 2.03 -22.84 -7.23
C SER A 156 2.70 -23.28 -8.54
N ALA A 157 1.92 -23.79 -9.50
CA ALA A 157 2.44 -24.18 -10.80
C ALA A 157 2.80 -22.95 -11.64
N TYR A 158 2.03 -21.87 -11.57
CA TYR A 158 2.31 -20.63 -12.30
C TYR A 158 3.70 -20.07 -11.95
N PHE A 159 4.04 -20.08 -10.65
CA PHE A 159 5.37 -19.66 -10.16
C PHE A 159 6.51 -20.59 -10.59
N ARG A 160 6.29 -21.91 -10.69
CA ARG A 160 7.33 -22.88 -11.11
C ARG A 160 7.65 -22.80 -12.60
N ARG A 161 6.73 -22.32 -13.44
CA ARG A 161 6.92 -22.23 -14.90
C ARG A 161 7.84 -21.06 -15.25
N LYS A 162 9.10 -21.34 -15.61
CA LYS A 162 10.11 -20.30 -15.97
C LYS A 162 9.73 -19.44 -17.18
N ALA A 163 8.83 -19.90 -18.04
CA ALA A 163 8.35 -19.18 -19.22
C ALA A 163 6.87 -18.83 -19.03
N HIS A 164 6.60 -17.74 -18.32
CA HIS A 164 5.25 -17.20 -18.17
C HIS A 164 4.77 -16.68 -19.53
N LYS A 165 4.35 -17.53 -20.48
CA LYS A 165 3.85 -17.06 -21.80
C LYS A 165 2.39 -16.66 -21.75
N ASN A 166 1.64 -17.19 -20.78
CA ASN A 166 0.24 -16.91 -20.56
C ASN A 166 0.06 -15.59 -19.80
N VAL A 167 -0.74 -14.68 -20.35
CA VAL A 167 -1.05 -13.37 -19.76
C VAL A 167 -1.77 -13.51 -18.42
N LEU A 168 -2.74 -14.43 -18.33
CA LEU A 168 -3.53 -14.63 -17.12
C LEU A 168 -2.67 -15.18 -15.96
N GLU A 169 -1.76 -16.12 -16.25
CA GLU A 169 -0.82 -16.63 -15.26
C GLU A 169 0.14 -15.53 -14.77
N ARG A 170 0.59 -14.64 -15.65
CA ARG A 170 1.36 -13.46 -15.26
C ARG A 170 0.56 -12.58 -14.31
N GLN A 171 -0.70 -12.30 -14.61
CA GLN A 171 -1.54 -11.46 -13.77
C GLN A 171 -1.75 -12.07 -12.37
N SER A 172 -1.87 -13.39 -12.26
CA SER A 172 -1.93 -14.07 -10.96
C SER A 172 -0.61 -13.95 -10.17
N ILE A 173 0.53 -14.05 -10.86
CA ILE A 173 1.85 -13.81 -10.26
C ILE A 173 2.00 -12.34 -9.83
N ASP A 174 1.53 -11.41 -10.65
CA ASP A 174 1.55 -9.97 -10.36
C ASP A 174 0.71 -9.65 -9.12
N ALA A 175 -0.43 -10.31 -8.95
CA ALA A 175 -1.27 -10.16 -7.76
C ALA A 175 -0.55 -10.62 -6.48
N VAL A 176 0.28 -11.67 -6.56
CA VAL A 176 1.14 -12.09 -5.43
C VAL A 176 2.24 -11.08 -5.16
N PHE A 177 2.88 -10.53 -6.19
CA PHE A 177 3.88 -9.47 -6.01
C PHE A 177 3.28 -8.21 -5.40
N GLN A 178 2.06 -7.84 -5.82
CA GLN A 178 1.30 -6.74 -5.23
C GLN A 178 1.04 -6.99 -3.74
N LEU A 179 0.47 -8.15 -3.39
CA LEU A 179 0.22 -8.53 -2.01
C LEU A 179 1.51 -8.50 -1.18
N TYR A 180 2.60 -9.11 -1.67
CA TYR A 180 3.89 -9.15 -0.98
C TYR A 180 4.48 -7.74 -0.76
N GLY A 181 4.29 -6.86 -1.75
CA GLY A 181 4.63 -5.45 -1.66
C GLY A 181 3.91 -4.76 -0.51
N TYR A 182 2.58 -4.87 -0.44
CA TYR A 182 1.81 -4.31 0.66
C TYR A 182 2.16 -4.92 2.01
N MET A 183 2.37 -6.24 2.08
CA MET A 183 2.84 -6.90 3.30
C MET A 183 4.20 -6.34 3.76
N THR A 184 5.06 -5.97 2.81
CA THR A 184 6.37 -5.37 3.11
C THR A 184 6.21 -3.92 3.58
N PHE A 185 5.51 -3.07 2.83
CA PHE A 185 5.33 -1.65 3.17
C PHE A 185 4.58 -1.45 4.50
N ASN A 186 3.71 -2.40 4.84
CA ASN A 186 2.93 -2.38 6.07
C ASN A 186 3.52 -3.26 7.18
N GLU A 187 4.68 -3.89 6.97
CA GLU A 187 5.35 -4.75 7.96
C GLU A 187 4.48 -5.88 8.51
N THR A 188 3.55 -6.38 7.70
CA THR A 188 2.69 -7.50 8.08
C THR A 188 3.38 -8.83 7.80
N LYS A 189 3.15 -9.79 8.69
CA LYS A 189 3.56 -11.18 8.48
C LYS A 189 2.60 -11.94 7.58
N TYR A 190 1.31 -11.64 7.65
CA TYR A 190 0.25 -12.39 6.98
C TYR A 190 -0.42 -11.58 5.87
N GLY A 191 -0.80 -12.29 4.81
CA GLY A 191 -1.50 -11.74 3.65
C GLY A 191 -2.45 -12.75 3.05
N ILE A 192 -3.51 -12.27 2.40
CA ILE A 192 -4.53 -13.10 1.76
C ILE A 192 -4.76 -12.60 0.34
N LEU A 193 -4.77 -13.50 -0.64
CA LEU A 193 -5.15 -13.21 -2.02
C LEU A 193 -6.43 -13.99 -2.34
N ASN A 194 -7.46 -13.30 -2.83
CA ASN A 194 -8.77 -13.90 -3.04
C ASN A 194 -9.39 -13.42 -4.36
N ASN A 195 -10.07 -14.29 -5.12
CA ASN A 195 -10.84 -13.88 -6.29
C ASN A 195 -12.33 -14.27 -6.19
N MET A 196 -12.79 -14.58 -4.98
CA MET A 196 -14.11 -15.08 -4.60
C MET A 196 -14.47 -16.46 -5.18
N ASP A 197 -13.62 -17.07 -6.01
CA ASP A 197 -13.68 -18.50 -6.35
C ASP A 197 -12.65 -19.29 -5.52
N TYR A 198 -11.46 -18.73 -5.34
CA TYR A 198 -10.35 -19.30 -4.58
C TYR A 198 -9.66 -18.26 -3.70
N ALA A 199 -9.19 -18.70 -2.54
CA ALA A 199 -8.31 -17.93 -1.66
C ALA A 199 -6.97 -18.63 -1.42
N TRP A 200 -5.92 -17.83 -1.30
CA TRP A 200 -4.58 -18.23 -0.92
C TRP A 200 -4.14 -17.41 0.29
N PHE A 201 -3.53 -18.08 1.25
CA PHE A 201 -3.06 -17.52 2.51
C PHE A 201 -1.55 -17.55 2.53
N PHE A 202 -0.93 -16.46 2.96
CA PHE A 202 0.50 -16.28 2.90
C PHE A 202 1.08 -15.89 4.26
N GLN A 203 2.28 -16.38 4.54
CA GLN A 203 3.06 -16.00 5.71
C GLN A 203 4.49 -15.67 5.30
N ARG A 204 4.99 -14.54 5.79
CA ARG A 204 6.42 -14.19 5.70
C ARG A 204 7.16 -14.87 6.84
N VAL A 205 8.21 -15.62 6.51
CA VAL A 205 9.05 -16.33 7.48
C VAL A 205 10.51 -15.93 7.31
N GLY A 206 11.24 -15.77 8.41
CA GLY A 206 12.71 -15.65 8.38
C GLY A 206 13.32 -17.05 8.26
N THR A 207 14.30 -17.24 7.39
CA THR A 207 15.08 -18.49 7.32
C THR A 207 16.49 -18.24 7.87
N ALA A 208 17.09 -19.23 8.53
CA ALA A 208 18.45 -19.12 9.05
C ALA A 208 19.53 -19.19 7.95
N GLU A 209 19.18 -19.73 6.79
CA GLU A 209 20.12 -20.10 5.71
C GLU A 209 20.24 -19.04 4.60
N SER A 210 19.33 -18.07 4.59
CA SER A 210 19.46 -16.89 3.76
C SER A 210 19.13 -15.70 4.63
N GLU A 211 19.89 -14.62 4.54
CA GLU A 211 19.50 -13.31 5.08
C GLU A 211 18.19 -12.79 4.41
N GLY A 212 17.39 -13.66 3.79
CA GLY A 212 16.14 -13.43 3.08
C GLY A 212 14.94 -14.05 3.81
N LYS A 213 13.88 -13.25 3.93
CA LYS A 213 12.58 -13.69 4.42
C LYS A 213 11.81 -14.37 3.28
N THR A 214 11.47 -15.66 3.42
CA THR A 214 10.70 -16.44 2.44
C THR A 214 9.20 -16.18 2.58
N LEU A 215 8.44 -16.36 1.50
CA LEU A 215 6.99 -16.35 1.49
C LEU A 215 6.46 -17.78 1.43
N GLN A 216 5.81 -18.22 2.51
CA GLN A 216 5.09 -19.48 2.56
C GLN A 216 3.63 -19.27 2.16
N TYR A 217 2.99 -20.32 1.62
CA TYR A 217 1.60 -20.27 1.16
C TYR A 217 0.77 -21.49 1.58
N TYR A 218 -0.53 -21.30 1.76
CA TYR A 218 -1.53 -22.36 1.81
C TYR A 218 -2.68 -22.04 0.86
N GLY A 219 -3.11 -23.01 0.07
CA GLY A 219 -4.16 -22.84 -0.93
C GLY A 219 -3.99 -23.78 -2.13
N PRO A 220 -4.96 -23.76 -3.06
CA PRO A 220 -6.15 -22.91 -3.04
C PRO A 220 -7.24 -23.44 -2.09
N ILE A 221 -7.95 -22.55 -1.39
CA ILE A 221 -9.22 -22.87 -0.73
C ILE A 221 -10.36 -22.38 -1.62
N LYS A 222 -11.28 -23.28 -1.99
CA LYS A 222 -12.43 -22.93 -2.84
C LYS A 222 -13.54 -22.28 -2.01
N PHE A 223 -14.16 -21.22 -2.55
CA PHE A 223 -15.16 -20.41 -1.85
C PHE A 223 -16.43 -21.18 -1.48
N ASP A 224 -16.92 -22.03 -2.39
CA ASP A 224 -18.24 -22.69 -2.29
C ASP A 224 -18.18 -24.16 -1.84
N VAL A 225 -17.08 -24.58 -1.20
CA VAL A 225 -16.92 -25.99 -0.79
C VAL A 225 -16.50 -26.08 0.66
N ASP A 226 -17.44 -26.49 1.52
CA ASP A 226 -17.13 -27.11 2.80
C ASP A 226 -16.56 -28.51 2.50
N SER A 227 -15.25 -28.68 2.70
CA SER A 227 -14.56 -29.96 2.53
C SER A 227 -14.25 -30.56 3.90
N VAL A 228 -14.26 -31.89 3.98
CA VAL A 228 -13.77 -32.62 5.16
C VAL A 228 -12.22 -32.56 5.23
N HIS A 229 -11.57 -32.32 4.08
CA HIS A 229 -10.11 -32.41 3.93
C HIS A 229 -9.41 -31.05 3.83
N SER A 230 -10.15 -29.94 3.88
CA SER A 230 -9.57 -28.60 3.90
C SER A 230 -10.44 -27.66 4.75
N PRO A 231 -9.84 -26.68 5.45
CA PRO A 231 -10.61 -25.72 6.22
C PRO A 231 -11.55 -24.93 5.32
N SER A 232 -12.72 -24.56 5.86
CA SER A 232 -13.61 -23.60 5.18
C SER A 232 -12.92 -22.24 5.04
N MET A 233 -13.40 -21.41 4.11
CA MET A 233 -12.83 -20.07 3.94
C MET A 233 -13.01 -19.20 5.18
N LEU A 234 -14.16 -19.29 5.84
CA LEU A 234 -14.41 -18.60 7.11
C LEU A 234 -13.40 -19.03 8.18
N LYS A 235 -13.15 -20.35 8.32
CA LYS A 235 -12.16 -20.89 9.27
C LYS A 235 -10.76 -20.36 8.98
N ALA A 236 -10.36 -20.38 7.71
CA ALA A 236 -9.03 -19.93 7.29
C ALA A 236 -8.81 -18.43 7.52
N PHE A 237 -9.82 -17.58 7.23
CA PHE A 237 -9.77 -16.14 7.52
C PHE A 237 -9.68 -15.85 9.02
N VAL A 238 -10.60 -16.41 9.82
CA VAL A 238 -10.63 -16.23 11.28
C VAL A 238 -9.31 -16.70 11.89
N GLY A 239 -8.86 -17.90 11.52
CA GLY A 239 -7.61 -18.48 11.99
C GLY A 239 -6.39 -17.63 11.66
N THR A 240 -6.27 -17.17 10.42
CA THR A 240 -5.14 -16.32 9.99
C THR A 240 -5.10 -15.00 10.78
N ILE A 241 -6.26 -14.38 11.02
CA ILE A 241 -6.34 -13.17 11.83
C ILE A 241 -5.98 -13.46 13.29
N LEU A 242 -6.45 -14.58 13.86
CA LEU A 242 -6.06 -14.97 15.22
C LEU A 242 -4.56 -15.21 15.34
N LEU A 243 -3.92 -15.82 14.34
CA LEU A 243 -2.46 -15.94 14.29
C LEU A 243 -1.79 -14.56 14.28
N ALA A 244 -2.34 -13.59 13.55
CA ALA A 244 -1.84 -12.21 13.56
C ALA A 244 -2.12 -11.47 14.89
N GLU A 245 -3.18 -11.85 15.61
CA GLU A 245 -3.54 -11.24 16.89
C GLU A 245 -2.75 -11.77 18.08
N THR A 246 -2.33 -13.04 18.01
CA THR A 246 -1.75 -13.78 19.12
C THR A 246 -0.24 -14.00 19.00
N ALA A 247 0.30 -14.05 17.78
CA ALA A 247 1.74 -14.18 17.59
C ALA A 247 2.45 -12.90 18.03
N SER A 248 3.34 -12.98 19.02
CA SER A 248 4.25 -11.86 19.37
C SER A 248 5.12 -11.39 18.21
N THR A 249 5.20 -12.19 17.13
CA THR A 249 5.97 -11.96 15.90
C THR A 249 5.09 -11.62 14.69
N TRP A 250 3.83 -11.22 14.87
CA TRP A 250 2.96 -10.81 13.75
C TRP A 250 3.53 -9.64 12.95
N PHE A 251 4.38 -8.83 13.61
CA PHE A 251 5.16 -7.78 13.00
C PHE A 251 6.38 -8.36 12.30
N HIS A 252 6.54 -8.03 11.02
CA HIS A 252 7.65 -8.50 10.22
C HIS A 252 8.24 -7.34 9.43
N SER A 253 9.33 -6.76 9.95
CA SER A 253 10.11 -5.72 9.26
C SER A 253 10.39 -6.12 7.80
N SER A 254 10.50 -5.15 6.89
CA SER A 254 10.80 -5.37 5.46
C SER A 254 11.85 -6.48 5.26
N PRO A 255 11.68 -7.35 4.23
CA PRO A 255 12.64 -8.42 3.99
C PRO A 255 14.05 -7.86 3.96
N THR A 256 14.94 -8.43 4.78
CA THR A 256 16.36 -8.41 4.46
C THR A 256 16.50 -9.13 3.11
N SER A 257 17.27 -8.52 2.22
CA SER A 257 17.76 -9.09 0.96
C SER A 257 16.71 -9.63 -0.02
N ALA A 258 15.85 -8.76 -0.57
CA ALA A 258 15.19 -9.05 -1.86
C ALA A 258 16.19 -8.83 -3.01
N LYS A 259 16.24 -9.75 -3.99
CA LYS A 259 16.99 -9.52 -5.24
C LYS A 259 16.42 -8.30 -5.96
N ILE A 260 17.32 -7.45 -6.43
CA ILE A 260 17.01 -6.32 -7.32
C ILE A 260 16.44 -6.90 -8.63
N PRO A 261 15.28 -6.42 -9.13
CA PRO A 261 14.75 -6.87 -10.41
C PRO A 261 15.76 -6.63 -11.54
N PRO A 262 16.16 -7.65 -12.31
CA PRO A 262 17.07 -7.46 -13.43
C PRO A 262 16.41 -6.61 -14.53
N GLY A 263 17.09 -5.53 -14.96
CA GLY A 263 16.70 -4.70 -16.11
C GLY A 263 16.12 -3.32 -15.80
N GLN A 264 16.13 -2.86 -14.54
CA GLN A 264 15.54 -1.56 -14.14
C GLN A 264 16.55 -0.45 -13.78
N TYR A 265 17.86 -0.66 -13.97
CA TYR A 265 18.88 0.38 -13.75
C TYR A 265 19.61 0.78 -15.04
N LEU A 266 19.87 2.09 -15.15
CA LEU A 266 20.80 2.68 -16.11
C LEU A 266 22.22 2.18 -15.82
N ASP A 267 22.70 1.37 -16.76
CA ASP A 267 24.07 0.98 -17.03
C ASP A 267 24.84 0.25 -15.91
N THR A 268 25.02 -1.05 -16.07
CA THR A 268 26.34 -1.62 -16.44
C THR A 268 26.26 -3.14 -16.53
N SER A 269 26.57 -3.66 -17.72
CA SER A 269 27.07 -5.02 -17.99
C SER A 269 26.22 -6.23 -17.55
N ARG A 270 26.00 -7.15 -18.50
CA ARG A 270 25.49 -8.53 -18.32
C ARG A 270 26.34 -9.41 -17.36
N THR A 271 27.23 -8.85 -16.54
CA THR A 271 28.17 -9.57 -15.67
C THR A 271 28.12 -9.18 -14.19
N ALA A 272 27.38 -8.16 -13.77
CA ALA A 272 27.27 -7.82 -12.34
C ALA A 272 26.25 -8.72 -11.64
N LYS A 273 26.72 -9.58 -10.73
CA LYS A 273 25.86 -10.41 -9.88
C LYS A 273 24.96 -9.49 -9.01
N PRO A 274 23.65 -9.76 -8.89
CA PRO A 274 22.78 -9.01 -7.99
C PRO A 274 23.31 -9.13 -6.56
N SER A 275 23.76 -8.01 -5.98
CA SER A 275 24.40 -8.01 -4.67
C SER A 275 23.36 -8.12 -3.57
N HIS A 276 23.46 -9.20 -2.79
CA HIS A 276 22.62 -9.51 -1.63
C HIS A 276 22.88 -8.62 -0.40
N ASN A 277 23.81 -7.66 -0.46
CA ASN A 277 24.30 -6.92 0.69
C ASN A 277 23.57 -5.57 0.86
N HIS A 278 23.06 -5.31 2.07
CA HIS A 278 22.50 -4.01 2.48
C HIS A 278 23.49 -2.85 2.22
N ASP A 279 24.78 -3.08 2.42
CA ASP A 279 25.83 -2.08 2.17
C ASP A 279 25.93 -1.70 0.68
N ALA A 280 25.65 -2.64 -0.23
CA ALA A 280 25.65 -2.37 -1.66
C ALA A 280 24.42 -1.55 -2.10
N ALA A 281 23.26 -1.79 -1.49
CA ALA A 281 22.08 -0.96 -1.69
C ALA A 281 22.31 0.46 -1.15
N ILE A 282 22.97 0.59 0.00
CA ILE A 282 23.41 1.89 0.54
C ILE A 282 24.38 2.57 -0.45
N ALA A 283 25.42 1.86 -0.93
CA ALA A 283 26.37 2.36 -1.92
C ALA A 283 25.67 2.86 -3.19
N GLN A 284 24.64 2.15 -3.65
CA GLN A 284 23.83 2.56 -4.78
C GLN A 284 22.99 3.80 -4.47
N ALA A 285 22.35 3.86 -3.30
CA ALA A 285 21.58 5.04 -2.89
C ALA A 285 22.44 6.29 -2.71
N HIS A 286 23.73 6.15 -2.37
CA HIS A 286 24.69 7.27 -2.39
C HIS A 286 24.90 7.86 -3.79
N SER A 287 24.73 7.04 -4.84
CA SER A 287 24.83 7.52 -6.22
C SER A 287 23.59 8.29 -6.68
N TYR A 288 22.49 8.26 -5.90
CA TYR A 288 21.24 8.92 -6.26
C TYR A 288 21.43 10.44 -6.21
N ARG A 289 21.62 11.01 -7.40
CA ARG A 289 21.60 12.45 -7.60
C ARG A 289 20.22 12.82 -8.12
N SER A 290 19.48 13.58 -7.32
CA SER A 290 18.23 14.21 -7.76
C SER A 290 18.58 15.34 -8.73
N VAL A 291 18.71 14.99 -10.02
CA VAL A 291 19.06 15.93 -11.09
C VAL A 291 17.85 16.13 -11.98
N VAL A 292 17.67 17.38 -12.41
CA VAL A 292 16.68 17.74 -13.43
C VAL A 292 17.23 17.37 -14.80
N VAL A 293 16.54 16.47 -15.50
CA VAL A 293 16.84 16.04 -16.86
C VAL A 293 15.60 16.32 -17.71
N ALA A 294 15.77 17.06 -18.81
CA ALA A 294 14.66 17.43 -19.70
C ALA A 294 13.45 18.06 -18.98
N GLY A 295 13.70 18.94 -18.01
CA GLY A 295 12.65 19.67 -17.28
C GLY A 295 11.91 18.87 -16.20
N SER A 296 12.41 17.69 -15.81
CA SER A 296 11.84 16.88 -14.74
C SER A 296 12.93 16.23 -13.90
N TYR A 297 12.63 15.91 -12.64
CA TYR A 297 13.47 14.99 -11.88
C TYR A 297 13.38 13.58 -12.46
N GLN A 298 14.52 12.90 -12.55
CA GLN A 298 14.59 11.51 -12.98
C GLN A 298 13.94 10.60 -11.93
N VAL A 299 13.19 9.60 -12.39
CA VAL A 299 12.68 8.53 -11.54
C VAL A 299 13.83 7.57 -11.22
N LEU A 300 14.18 7.47 -9.94
CA LEU A 300 15.21 6.56 -9.45
C LEU A 300 14.57 5.38 -8.73
N PRO A 301 14.97 4.14 -8.97
CA PRO A 301 14.48 3.02 -8.15
C PRO A 301 14.90 3.20 -6.68
N LEU A 302 14.02 2.89 -5.73
CA LEU A 302 14.30 2.93 -4.30
C LEU A 302 14.06 1.56 -3.69
N ASP A 303 15.09 1.04 -3.03
CA ASP A 303 14.96 -0.17 -2.24
C ASP A 303 14.14 0.13 -0.98
N PRO A 304 13.01 -0.57 -0.74
CA PRO A 304 12.19 -0.34 0.45
C PRO A 304 12.94 -0.51 1.77
N ARG A 305 14.05 -1.27 1.80
CA ARG A 305 14.90 -1.45 2.99
C ARG A 305 15.59 -0.17 3.42
N LEU A 306 15.75 0.78 2.50
CA LEU A 306 16.36 2.08 2.77
C LEU A 306 15.33 3.15 3.10
N CYS A 307 14.05 2.76 3.23
CA CYS A 307 12.96 3.69 3.51
C CYS A 307 12.20 3.24 4.76
N HIS A 308 12.27 4.04 5.82
CA HIS A 308 11.51 3.81 7.03
C HIS A 308 10.31 4.74 7.08
N PHE A 309 9.12 4.20 6.82
CA PHE A 309 7.88 4.98 6.86
C PHE A 309 7.43 5.25 8.31
N ASN A 310 7.24 6.52 8.67
CA ASN A 310 6.57 6.88 9.91
C ASN A 310 5.06 6.75 9.73
N ARG A 311 4.54 5.56 10.03
CA ARG A 311 3.12 5.24 9.76
C ARG A 311 2.12 6.07 10.54
N THR A 312 2.50 6.61 11.71
CA THR A 312 1.62 7.51 12.49
C THR A 312 1.33 8.83 11.77
N SER A 313 2.19 9.19 10.82
CA SER A 313 2.08 10.40 10.00
C SER A 313 1.36 10.19 8.69
N VAL A 314 0.93 8.96 8.36
CA VAL A 314 0.19 8.67 7.13
C VAL A 314 -1.11 9.47 7.09
N ARG A 315 -1.36 10.12 5.95
CA ARG A 315 -2.61 10.80 5.62
C ARG A 315 -3.01 10.38 4.22
N HIS A 316 -4.20 9.81 4.07
CA HIS A 316 -4.74 9.48 2.77
C HIS A 316 -5.44 10.70 2.17
N ALA A 317 -5.15 10.97 0.90
CA ALA A 317 -5.86 11.96 0.11
C ALA A 317 -6.75 11.21 -0.89
N PRO A 318 -8.08 11.43 -0.86
CA PRO A 318 -8.97 10.87 -1.87
C PRO A 318 -8.45 11.21 -3.27
N ARG A 319 -8.29 10.19 -4.12
CA ARG A 319 -7.79 10.31 -5.51
C ARG A 319 -6.35 10.84 -5.70
N ARG A 320 -5.55 11.06 -4.65
CA ARG A 320 -4.15 11.54 -4.75
C ARG A 320 -3.09 10.68 -4.05
N GLY A 321 -3.49 9.57 -3.46
CA GLY A 321 -2.61 8.59 -2.81
C GLY A 321 -2.50 8.86 -1.32
N CYS A 322 -1.29 8.78 -0.76
CA CYS A 322 -1.05 9.15 0.63
C CYS A 322 0.20 10.01 0.81
N THR A 323 0.23 10.77 1.90
CA THR A 323 1.41 11.49 2.34
C THR A 323 1.86 10.98 3.71
N LEU A 324 3.16 10.98 3.97
CA LEU A 324 3.74 10.54 5.23
C LEU A 324 5.16 11.10 5.42
N LYS A 325 5.65 11.12 6.64
CA LYS A 325 7.07 11.33 6.95
C LYS A 325 7.82 10.01 6.84
N ALA A 326 9.04 10.04 6.34
CA ALA A 326 9.91 8.87 6.27
C ALA A 326 11.36 9.25 6.57
N ALA A 327 12.17 8.25 6.91
CA ALA A 327 13.61 8.38 6.96
C ALA A 327 14.23 7.56 5.82
N LEU A 328 15.03 8.22 4.98
CA LEU A 328 15.81 7.58 3.92
C LEU A 328 17.22 7.30 4.42
N VAL A 329 17.61 6.03 4.44
CA VAL A 329 18.94 5.59 4.87
C VAL A 329 19.96 5.96 3.80
N ARG A 330 20.89 6.85 4.16
CA ARG A 330 21.98 7.32 3.29
C ARG A 330 23.37 6.89 3.78
N GLY A 331 23.46 5.84 4.60
CA GLY A 331 24.75 5.29 5.08
C GLY A 331 25.46 6.12 6.17
N THR A 332 26.43 5.51 6.85
CA THR A 332 27.13 6.06 8.03
C THR A 332 28.12 7.20 7.71
N PHE A 333 28.61 7.29 6.47
CA PHE A 333 29.63 8.30 6.09
C PHE A 333 29.06 9.59 5.49
N ALA A 334 27.74 9.65 5.19
CA ALA A 334 27.09 10.82 4.58
C ALA A 334 26.11 11.56 5.52
N GLY A 335 26.31 11.46 6.84
CA GLY A 335 25.61 12.31 7.81
C GLY A 335 24.29 11.77 8.36
N GLY A 336 24.06 10.44 8.33
CA GLY A 336 22.90 9.80 8.97
C GLY A 336 21.68 9.63 8.06
N ASN A 337 20.53 9.33 8.67
CA ASN A 337 19.26 9.20 7.97
C ASN A 337 18.77 10.57 7.51
N LEU A 338 18.23 10.64 6.28
CA LEU A 338 17.57 11.85 5.79
C LEU A 338 16.07 11.77 6.10
N ASP A 339 15.60 12.65 6.98
CA ASP A 339 14.16 12.83 7.22
C ASP A 339 13.51 13.57 6.05
N VAL A 340 12.45 12.98 5.51
CA VAL A 340 11.72 13.47 4.34
C VAL A 340 10.22 13.46 4.58
N PHE A 341 9.53 14.33 3.85
CA PHE A 341 8.10 14.23 3.64
C PHE A 341 7.85 13.56 2.28
N CYS A 342 7.05 12.51 2.25
CA CYS A 342 6.77 11.71 1.06
C CYS A 342 5.35 11.95 0.58
N LYS A 343 5.18 12.22 -0.73
CA LYS A 343 3.91 12.03 -1.44
C LYS A 343 4.00 10.74 -2.25
N ILE A 344 3.09 9.81 -1.97
CA ILE A 344 3.11 8.44 -2.47
C ILE A 344 1.86 8.16 -3.29
N VAL A 345 2.03 7.67 -4.51
CA VAL A 345 0.95 7.19 -5.37
C VAL A 345 1.11 5.68 -5.58
N ASP A 346 0.00 4.97 -5.43
CA ASP A 346 -0.09 3.55 -5.74
C ASP A 346 -0.32 3.34 -7.25
N LEU A 347 0.62 2.65 -7.90
CA LEU A 347 0.62 2.47 -9.36
C LEU A 347 -0.40 1.44 -9.84
N PHE A 348 -0.92 0.60 -8.95
CA PHE A 348 -1.92 -0.42 -9.28
C PHE A 348 -3.34 0.12 -9.21
N GLN A 349 -3.64 0.86 -8.14
CA GLN A 349 -4.99 1.39 -7.92
C GLN A 349 -5.21 2.75 -8.59
N ARG A 350 -4.16 3.56 -8.80
CA ARG A 350 -4.30 4.97 -9.16
C ARG A 350 -3.36 5.43 -10.27
N ARG A 351 -3.57 4.87 -11.46
CA ARG A 351 -2.81 5.29 -12.66
C ARG A 351 -3.03 6.75 -13.00
N ASP A 352 -4.25 7.27 -12.91
CA ASP A 352 -4.52 8.66 -13.29
C ASP A 352 -3.84 9.66 -12.33
N SER A 353 -3.61 9.27 -11.08
CA SER A 353 -2.90 10.10 -10.10
C SER A 353 -1.40 10.23 -10.38
N ILE A 354 -0.82 9.36 -11.24
CA ILE A 354 0.60 9.45 -11.60
C ILE A 354 0.88 10.71 -12.41
N ASP A 355 -0.06 11.12 -13.25
CA ASP A 355 0.12 12.27 -14.14
C ASP A 355 0.12 13.56 -13.33
N ALA A 356 -0.75 13.66 -12.32
CA ALA A 356 -0.73 14.76 -11.34
C ALA A 356 0.60 14.80 -10.57
N LEU A 357 1.10 13.66 -10.08
CA LEU A 357 2.40 13.61 -9.39
C LEU A 357 3.56 13.96 -10.33
N ASN A 358 3.55 13.47 -11.57
CA ASN A 358 4.55 13.81 -12.58
C ASN A 358 4.52 15.31 -12.93
N MET A 359 3.33 15.91 -13.00
CA MET A 359 3.18 17.35 -13.23
C MET A 359 3.78 18.14 -12.07
N GLU A 360 3.45 17.78 -10.82
CA GLU A 360 4.02 18.40 -9.63
C GLU A 360 5.55 18.31 -9.62
N VAL A 361 6.12 17.16 -9.96
CA VAL A 361 7.58 16.96 -10.07
C VAL A 361 8.20 17.89 -11.11
N ARG A 362 7.55 18.10 -12.26
CA ARG A 362 8.01 19.06 -13.28
C ARG A 362 7.94 20.48 -12.75
N ASN A 363 6.89 20.84 -12.04
CA ASN A 363 6.74 22.19 -11.47
C ASN A 363 7.80 22.47 -10.40
N TYR A 364 8.17 21.49 -9.58
CA TYR A 364 9.34 21.59 -8.70
C TYR A 364 10.65 21.78 -9.50
N ALA A 365 10.82 21.11 -10.64
CA ALA A 365 12.01 21.25 -11.48
C ALA A 365 12.07 22.63 -12.15
N THR A 366 10.94 23.14 -12.64
CA THR A 366 10.81 24.49 -13.21
C THR A 366 11.12 25.57 -12.17
N LEU A 367 10.62 25.40 -10.94
CA LEU A 367 10.81 26.34 -9.83
C LEU A 367 12.03 26.01 -8.97
N GLN A 368 13.06 25.34 -9.53
CA GLN A 368 14.22 24.86 -8.76
C GLN A 368 14.90 25.95 -7.91
N ASN A 369 14.96 27.19 -8.43
CA ASN A 369 15.58 28.32 -7.74
C ASN A 369 14.81 28.77 -6.48
N LEU A 370 13.56 28.36 -6.31
CA LEU A 370 12.72 28.69 -5.15
C LEU A 370 12.75 27.62 -4.05
N GLN A 371 13.35 26.46 -4.33
CA GLN A 371 13.39 25.33 -3.41
C GLN A 371 14.23 25.61 -2.16
N GLY A 372 13.63 25.31 -1.00
CA GLY A 372 14.17 25.62 0.33
C GLY A 372 14.10 27.10 0.71
N ILE A 373 13.41 27.92 -0.09
CA ILE A 373 13.18 29.34 0.19
C ILE A 373 11.69 29.56 0.45
N VAL A 374 10.84 29.19 -0.51
CA VAL A 374 9.37 29.34 -0.45
C VAL A 374 8.61 28.11 -0.91
N ILE A 375 9.29 27.10 -1.46
CA ILE A 375 8.72 25.77 -1.72
C ILE A 375 9.69 24.70 -1.18
N PRO A 376 9.23 23.47 -0.87
CA PRO A 376 10.10 22.41 -0.36
C PRO A 376 11.26 22.06 -1.31
N ARG A 377 12.41 21.64 -0.75
CA ARG A 377 13.44 20.98 -1.53
C ARG A 377 13.01 19.58 -1.96
N VAL A 378 13.29 19.21 -3.21
CA VAL A 378 13.14 17.83 -3.70
C VAL A 378 14.40 17.04 -3.40
N TYR A 379 14.26 16.01 -2.58
CA TYR A 379 15.35 15.07 -2.28
C TYR A 379 15.41 13.88 -3.24
N GLY A 380 14.34 13.64 -3.99
CA GLY A 380 14.32 12.71 -5.11
C GLY A 380 12.92 12.27 -5.49
N TYR A 381 12.84 11.63 -6.64
CA TYR A 381 11.62 11.05 -7.18
C TYR A 381 11.86 9.58 -7.47
N TYR A 382 11.10 8.70 -6.84
CA TYR A 382 11.46 7.30 -6.70
C TYR A 382 10.39 6.31 -7.14
N ASP A 383 10.82 5.23 -7.78
CA ASP A 383 10.01 4.05 -8.02
C ASP A 383 10.35 2.97 -7.00
N VAL A 384 9.37 2.54 -6.23
CA VAL A 384 9.53 1.50 -5.21
C VAL A 384 8.89 0.24 -5.76
N TRP A 385 9.73 -0.66 -6.28
CA TRP A 385 9.32 -1.97 -6.78
C TRP A 385 8.22 -1.91 -7.86
N GLY A 386 8.11 -0.86 -8.66
CA GLY A 386 7.01 -0.70 -9.62
C GLY A 386 5.60 -0.71 -9.00
N LEU A 387 5.51 -0.60 -7.66
CA LEU A 387 4.26 -0.61 -6.89
C LEU A 387 3.90 0.78 -6.44
N LEU A 388 4.87 1.51 -5.89
CA LEU A 388 4.67 2.86 -5.39
C LEU A 388 5.55 3.84 -6.15
N ARG A 389 5.00 5.01 -6.45
CA ARG A 389 5.75 6.18 -6.87
C ARG A 389 5.85 7.14 -5.69
N LEU A 390 7.06 7.58 -5.37
CA LEU A 390 7.35 8.38 -4.17
C LEU A 390 8.10 9.67 -4.54
N LEU A 391 7.52 10.82 -4.25
CA LEU A 391 8.20 12.11 -4.27
C LEU A 391 8.67 12.45 -2.85
N ALA A 392 10.00 12.52 -2.64
CA ALA A 392 10.61 12.86 -1.37
C ALA A 392 10.94 14.36 -1.32
N LEU A 393 10.37 15.05 -0.34
CA LEU A 393 10.43 16.49 -0.14
C LEU A 393 11.02 16.84 1.23
N GLU A 394 11.45 18.08 1.38
CA GLU A 394 11.74 18.70 2.67
C GLU A 394 10.50 18.73 3.57
N ASP A 395 10.66 18.35 4.84
CA ASP A 395 9.64 18.59 5.86
C ASP A 395 9.59 20.08 6.22
N VAL A 396 8.61 20.78 5.66
CA VAL A 396 8.38 22.23 5.81
C VAL A 396 7.36 22.57 6.90
N GLY A 397 7.16 21.67 7.87
CA GLY A 397 6.31 21.93 9.03
C GLY A 397 4.84 21.56 8.81
N THR A 398 3.94 22.33 9.40
CA THR A 398 2.50 22.03 9.40
C THR A 398 1.73 23.02 8.55
N ALA A 399 0.70 22.54 7.85
CA ALA A 399 -0.25 23.39 7.16
C ALA A 399 -0.88 24.42 8.12
N ILE A 400 -1.19 25.60 7.60
CA ILE A 400 -1.96 26.61 8.34
C ILE A 400 -3.35 26.02 8.62
N PRO A 401 -3.83 26.04 9.88
CA PRO A 401 -5.13 25.49 10.23
C PRO A 401 -6.27 26.16 9.45
N GLU A 402 -7.22 25.36 8.97
CA GLU A 402 -8.42 25.86 8.31
C GLU A 402 -9.36 26.59 9.29
N ASP A 403 -9.28 26.23 10.57
CA ASP A 403 -10.01 26.85 11.67
C ASP A 403 -9.21 27.98 12.33
N GLY A 404 -9.89 29.08 12.66
CA GLY A 404 -9.32 30.22 13.36
C GLY A 404 -8.85 31.37 12.47
N SER A 405 -8.41 32.46 13.09
CA SER A 405 -7.96 33.66 12.40
C SER A 405 -6.48 33.57 12.01
N ILE A 406 -6.16 33.97 10.78
CA ILE A 406 -4.77 34.11 10.34
C ILE A 406 -4.21 35.41 10.94
N SER A 407 -3.17 35.29 11.77
CA SER A 407 -2.47 36.46 12.30
C SER A 407 -1.96 37.37 11.16
N PRO A 408 -1.98 38.70 11.30
CA PRO A 408 -1.47 39.62 10.27
C PRO A 408 -0.06 39.28 9.80
N GLN A 409 0.84 38.92 10.72
CA GLN A 409 2.21 38.51 10.40
C GLN A 409 2.26 37.27 9.48
N THR A 410 1.46 36.24 9.79
CA THR A 410 1.42 35.02 8.96
C THR A 410 0.83 35.33 7.57
N ARG A 411 -0.19 36.20 7.48
CA ARG A 411 -0.73 36.66 6.20
C ARG A 411 0.32 37.38 5.35
N THR A 412 1.12 38.25 5.95
CA THR A 412 2.25 38.90 5.27
C THR A 412 3.28 37.88 4.76
N LEU A 413 3.59 36.84 5.56
CA LEU A 413 4.51 35.78 5.14
C LEU A 413 3.94 34.95 3.98
N MET A 414 2.64 34.62 4.00
CA MET A 414 1.97 33.92 2.90
C MET A 414 2.06 34.73 1.59
N LYS A 415 1.72 36.02 1.65
CA LYS A 415 1.83 36.92 0.49
C LYS A 415 3.26 37.05 -0.01
N SER A 416 4.23 37.16 0.90
CA SER A 416 5.65 37.23 0.54
C SER A 416 6.14 35.96 -0.15
N ALA A 417 5.72 34.79 0.34
CA ALA A 417 6.06 33.51 -0.26
C ALA A 417 5.43 33.36 -1.66
N LEU A 418 4.15 33.70 -1.81
CA LEU A 418 3.45 33.64 -3.10
C LEU A 418 4.04 34.62 -4.12
N ALA A 419 4.36 35.85 -3.71
CA ALA A 419 4.97 36.86 -4.58
C ALA A 419 6.32 36.41 -5.17
N ARG A 420 7.04 35.49 -4.52
CA ARG A 420 8.27 34.88 -5.07
C ARG A 420 7.97 33.94 -6.23
N ILE A 421 6.84 33.22 -6.20
CA ILE A 421 6.37 32.40 -7.33
C ILE A 421 5.94 33.33 -8.48
N HIS A 422 5.19 34.40 -8.18
CA HIS A 422 4.77 35.40 -9.17
C HIS A 422 5.96 36.08 -9.84
N SER A 423 6.99 36.45 -9.07
CA SER A 423 8.23 37.04 -9.59
C SER A 423 9.00 36.10 -10.52
N ALA A 424 8.78 34.79 -10.42
CA ALA A 424 9.33 33.80 -11.33
C ALA A 424 8.47 33.61 -12.61
N GLY A 425 7.32 34.29 -12.72
CA GLY A 425 6.42 34.25 -13.88
C GLY A 425 5.29 33.22 -13.79
N TYR A 426 5.03 32.66 -12.61
CA TYR A 426 4.06 31.58 -12.41
C TYR A 426 2.97 31.98 -11.41
N VAL A 427 1.83 31.32 -11.48
CA VAL A 427 0.77 31.31 -10.46
C VAL A 427 0.70 29.92 -9.82
N HIS A 428 0.23 29.84 -8.58
CA HIS A 428 0.11 28.55 -7.89
C HIS A 428 -1.08 27.74 -8.42
N GLY A 429 -2.23 28.37 -8.63
CA GLY A 429 -3.46 27.79 -9.14
C GLY A 429 -4.39 27.14 -8.09
N ASP A 430 -3.98 27.08 -6.82
CA ASP A 430 -4.80 26.51 -5.72
C ASP A 430 -4.49 27.21 -4.39
N ILE A 431 -5.00 28.44 -4.22
CA ILE A 431 -4.80 29.22 -2.99
C ILE A 431 -5.75 28.74 -1.90
N ALA A 432 -5.22 27.96 -0.95
CA ALA A 432 -5.95 27.48 0.20
C ALA A 432 -5.01 27.31 1.40
N ARG A 433 -5.52 27.45 2.64
CA ARG A 433 -4.69 27.38 3.86
C ARG A 433 -3.92 26.05 3.97
N ARG A 434 -4.54 24.94 3.58
CA ARG A 434 -3.90 23.62 3.45
C ARG A 434 -2.60 23.59 2.61
N ASN A 435 -2.44 24.50 1.65
CA ASN A 435 -1.29 24.57 0.74
C ASN A 435 -0.19 25.52 1.23
N PHE A 436 -0.37 26.16 2.39
CA PHE A 436 0.66 26.95 3.06
C PHE A 436 1.13 26.21 4.31
N CYS A 437 2.37 25.77 4.32
CA CYS A 437 3.00 25.17 5.49
C CYS A 437 3.89 26.19 6.21
N LYS A 438 3.88 26.17 7.54
CA LYS A 438 4.72 27.05 8.37
C LYS A 438 5.74 26.23 9.14
N LYS A 439 7.01 26.63 9.03
CA LYS A 439 8.12 26.13 9.84
C LYS A 439 8.86 27.33 10.42
N ALA A 440 8.78 27.48 11.75
CA ALA A 440 9.24 28.69 12.44
C ALA A 440 8.64 29.96 11.82
N ASN A 441 9.46 30.89 11.32
CA ASN A 441 9.04 32.16 10.72
C ASN A 441 9.07 32.15 9.18
N VAL A 442 9.08 30.96 8.56
CA VAL A 442 9.04 30.82 7.10
C VAL A 442 7.74 30.10 6.69
N VAL A 443 7.14 30.59 5.62
CA VAL A 443 5.97 29.97 4.98
C VAL A 443 6.43 29.36 3.65
N PHE A 444 6.02 28.12 3.43
CA PHE A 444 6.27 27.36 2.21
C PHE A 444 4.95 27.05 1.52
N LEU A 445 4.93 27.15 0.19
CA LEU A 445 3.84 26.66 -0.64
C LEU A 445 4.10 25.20 -1.03
N VAL A 446 3.05 24.38 -0.95
CA VAL A 446 3.07 22.94 -1.26
C VAL A 446 1.93 22.59 -2.21
N ASP A 447 1.93 21.37 -2.75
CA ASP A 447 0.95 20.88 -3.73
C ASP A 447 1.00 21.65 -5.05
N LEU A 448 2.17 21.61 -5.71
CA LEU A 448 2.48 22.39 -6.91
C LEU A 448 1.88 21.79 -8.20
N GLU A 449 0.86 20.95 -8.11
CA GLU A 449 0.25 20.25 -9.24
C GLU A 449 -0.48 21.18 -10.22
N THR A 450 -0.97 22.33 -9.74
CA THR A 450 -1.74 23.31 -10.53
C THR A 450 -0.92 24.52 -10.99
N VAL A 451 0.38 24.55 -10.66
CA VAL A 451 1.28 25.64 -11.06
C VAL A 451 1.31 25.77 -12.57
N ALA A 452 1.14 27.01 -13.05
CA ALA A 452 1.16 27.35 -14.47
C ALA A 452 1.78 28.74 -14.68
N VAL A 453 2.12 29.05 -15.93
CA VAL A 453 2.55 30.42 -16.31
C VAL A 453 1.38 31.36 -16.05
N GLY A 454 1.63 32.45 -15.33
CA GLY A 454 0.61 33.38 -14.90
C GLY A 454 0.67 34.72 -15.62
N SER A 455 -0.49 35.30 -15.89
CA SER A 455 -0.62 36.71 -16.25
C SER A 455 -0.61 37.61 -14.99
N PRO A 456 -0.28 38.91 -15.12
CA PRO A 456 -0.33 39.84 -13.99
C PRO A 456 -1.70 39.89 -13.30
N VAL A 457 -2.79 39.70 -14.04
CA VAL A 457 -4.17 39.69 -13.52
C VAL A 457 -4.41 38.48 -12.62
N GLU A 458 -3.95 37.30 -13.03
CA GLU A 458 -4.07 36.08 -12.22
C GLU A 458 -3.20 36.16 -10.96
N MET A 459 -2.00 36.72 -11.07
CA MET A 459 -1.11 36.94 -9.91
C MET A 459 -1.74 37.88 -8.87
N GLU A 460 -2.34 38.98 -9.31
CA GLU A 460 -3.07 39.89 -8.41
C GLU A 460 -4.27 39.20 -7.76
N ALA A 461 -5.02 38.39 -8.53
CA ALA A 461 -6.14 37.63 -8.02
C ALA A 461 -5.73 36.61 -6.93
N GLU A 462 -4.60 35.91 -7.08
CA GLU A 462 -4.13 34.98 -6.04
C GLU A 462 -3.72 35.71 -4.74
N LEU A 463 -3.14 36.91 -4.85
CA LEU A 463 -2.81 37.71 -3.68
C LEU A 463 -4.07 38.21 -2.95
N ALA A 464 -5.12 38.54 -3.69
CA ALA A 464 -6.42 38.92 -3.14
C ALA A 464 -7.12 37.71 -2.46
N GLN A 465 -7.04 36.52 -3.05
CA GLN A 465 -7.55 35.29 -2.42
C GLN A 465 -6.92 35.03 -1.05
N ILE A 466 -5.64 35.37 -0.84
CA ILE A 466 -5.03 35.27 0.48
C ILE A 466 -5.73 36.17 1.50
N ASP A 467 -6.26 37.34 1.12
CA ASP A 467 -7.00 38.22 2.04
C ASP A 467 -8.39 37.68 2.40
N GLU A 468 -8.96 36.83 1.55
CA GLU A 468 -10.24 36.17 1.76
C GLU A 468 -10.14 34.91 2.65
N LEU A 469 -8.95 34.34 2.79
CA LEU A 469 -8.64 33.27 3.77
C LEU A 469 -8.68 33.77 5.20
#